data_AF-A0AAN6MCC6-F1
#
_entry.id   AF-A0AAN6MCC6-F1
#
_cell.length_a   1.000
_cell.length_b   1.000
_cell.length_c   1.000
_cell.angle_alpha   90.00
_cell.angle_beta   90.00
_cell.angle_gamma   90.00
#
_symmetry.space_group_name_H-M   'P 1'
#
loop_
_entity.id
_entity.type
_entity.pdbx_description
1 polymer ?
#
loop_
_entity_poly.entity_id
_entity_poly.type
_entity_poly.pdbx_seq_one_letter_code
_entity_poly.pdbx_strand_id
1 'polypeptide(L)'
;MASPLELLPQELLDKITGFLDLIDVAQLGECSDLLCPRLLPAMRGTALRHACNLDLPRVARWAVQSGVNPSTVSISKTPRVRRHRHYEAGGAYSPSPSGDRLVSVLSLHLAAKRGNARVFACLLRLGARVDGCKLTARQGWALVNSICAPPQSDFAFPFLQAGLGSQLSPGLRDELLFGLLRTGTVGYLVRRVLALGADPNFLHRRRKWLTLSPLAATALQGDAIVSRLLLDRGVQMNGPRLDRVVKLPLHIPLYAVAYAGAAKDEADIVDRLQLCIDAGADVNHRAAVAIRGLPCYRHDHFLYTTPFLFYLNSIKSWKPEAASRHEAIIHWFKKNGASILPEPVPEVPTSITEKGSKQINPPSPVQLLLDKWGVEQCATPSFLDILKLLISLGGLPPQITGTLLAKYDFPSDAHLPDAVLSAWTSLITSLPQHPTLDLNLTLWEYIVAKGTASSETDSTPIGALSYPTIDALLAAGADINWLPPDDMHNNITAGRTALLELCAAYHDLEYNHWGSWEHLAVHHRDGGRLAVQRKELVQFLLGRGADPGVRWQGKTAVQVLEDGGWWWWLSSWDKKVGRELLGGIAKMMKERERALRREGALRG
;
A
#
# COMPACT_ATOMS: atom_id res chain seq x y z
N MET A 1 -34.47 -53.25 26.29
CA MET A 1 -35.94 -53.27 26.05
C MET A 1 -36.20 -52.43 24.83
N ALA A 2 -36.93 -52.95 23.85
CA ALA A 2 -37.26 -52.19 22.65
C ALA A 2 -38.16 -51.00 23.02
N SER A 3 -37.90 -49.83 22.43
CA SER A 3 -38.79 -48.67 22.58
C SER A 3 -40.16 -49.00 21.97
N PRO A 4 -41.29 -48.53 22.53
CA PRO A 4 -42.61 -48.70 21.92
C PRO A 4 -42.66 -48.24 20.45
N LEU A 5 -41.84 -47.24 20.08
CA LEU A 5 -41.70 -46.78 18.70
C LEU A 5 -41.08 -47.85 17.78
N GLU A 6 -40.16 -48.67 18.28
CA GLU A 6 -39.50 -49.74 17.51
C GLU A 6 -40.47 -50.88 17.14
N LEU A 7 -41.52 -51.06 17.94
CA LEU A 7 -42.53 -52.10 17.78
C LEU A 7 -43.70 -51.68 16.88
N LEU A 8 -43.77 -50.41 16.46
CA LEU A 8 -44.85 -49.94 15.60
C LEU A 8 -44.83 -50.68 14.25
N PRO A 9 -45.98 -51.07 13.67
CA PRO A 9 -46.08 -51.49 12.27
C PRO A 9 -45.54 -50.42 11.31
N GLN A 10 -45.04 -50.84 10.14
CA GLN A 10 -44.39 -49.92 9.19
C GLN A 10 -45.36 -48.85 8.69
N GLU A 11 -46.63 -49.19 8.51
CA GLU A 11 -47.68 -48.29 8.04
C GLU A 11 -47.95 -47.15 9.02
N LEU A 12 -47.88 -47.44 10.33
CA LEU A 12 -48.02 -46.42 11.37
C LEU A 12 -46.77 -45.55 11.46
N LEU A 13 -45.59 -46.15 11.32
CA LEU A 13 -44.33 -45.42 11.30
C LEU A 13 -44.23 -44.49 10.08
N ASP A 14 -44.65 -44.93 8.89
CA ASP A 14 -44.69 -44.14 7.67
C ASP A 14 -45.68 -42.96 7.80
N LYS A 15 -46.84 -43.19 8.43
CA LYS A 15 -47.78 -42.10 8.73
C LYS A 15 -47.19 -41.08 9.70
N ILE A 16 -46.58 -41.53 10.81
CA ILE A 16 -45.97 -40.64 11.80
C ILE A 16 -44.85 -39.81 11.15
N THR A 17 -43.96 -40.48 10.42
CA THR A 17 -42.82 -39.83 9.76
C THR A 17 -43.24 -38.91 8.63
N GLY A 18 -44.40 -39.15 7.99
CA GLY A 18 -45.00 -38.22 7.03
C GLY A 18 -45.45 -36.89 7.63
N PHE A 19 -45.65 -36.81 8.96
CA PHE A 19 -45.94 -35.55 9.68
C PHE A 19 -44.70 -34.89 10.28
N LEU A 20 -43.57 -35.59 10.30
CA LEU A 20 -42.30 -35.07 10.81
C LEU A 20 -41.53 -34.40 9.68
N ASP A 21 -40.76 -33.37 10.03
CA ASP A 21 -39.81 -32.85 9.05
C ASP A 21 -38.62 -33.82 8.87
N LEU A 22 -37.86 -33.65 7.80
CA LEU A 22 -36.72 -34.53 7.50
C LEU A 22 -35.59 -34.42 8.55
N ILE A 23 -35.57 -33.38 9.38
CA ILE A 23 -34.60 -33.21 10.45
C ILE A 23 -34.99 -34.11 11.62
N ASP A 24 -36.25 -34.09 12.02
CA ASP A 24 -36.83 -34.91 13.09
C ASP A 24 -36.72 -36.40 12.77
N VAL A 25 -37.03 -36.79 11.52
CA VAL A 25 -36.88 -38.18 11.06
C VAL A 25 -35.42 -38.63 11.14
N ALA A 26 -34.46 -37.76 10.77
CA ALA A 26 -33.03 -38.09 10.86
C ALA A 26 -32.55 -38.22 12.31
N GLN A 27 -33.02 -37.35 13.21
CA GLN A 27 -32.71 -37.43 14.64
C GLN A 27 -33.29 -38.69 15.28
N LEU A 28 -34.54 -39.05 14.94
CA LEU A 28 -35.17 -40.28 15.42
C LEU A 28 -34.40 -41.53 14.98
N GLY A 29 -33.83 -41.51 13.76
CA GLY A 29 -32.95 -42.56 13.27
C GLY A 29 -31.62 -42.69 14.04
N GLU A 30 -31.09 -41.60 14.61
CA GLU A 30 -29.86 -41.66 15.43
C GLU A 30 -30.10 -42.35 16.79
N CYS A 31 -31.33 -42.22 17.32
CA CYS A 31 -31.72 -42.73 18.63
C CYS A 31 -31.83 -44.27 18.71
N SER A 32 -32.07 -44.96 17.59
CA SER A 32 -32.31 -46.42 17.58
C SER A 32 -31.76 -47.11 16.35
N ASP A 33 -30.99 -48.18 16.59
CA ASP A 33 -30.45 -49.06 15.53
C ASP A 33 -31.55 -49.86 14.82
N LEU A 34 -32.71 -50.07 15.48
CA LEU A 34 -33.86 -50.78 14.90
C LEU A 34 -34.77 -49.85 14.07
N LEU A 35 -34.88 -48.57 14.45
CA LEU A 35 -35.67 -47.58 13.69
C LEU A 35 -34.95 -47.09 12.44
N CYS A 36 -33.63 -46.89 12.50
CA CYS A 36 -32.90 -46.26 11.40
C CYS A 36 -33.12 -46.94 10.02
N PRO A 37 -33.11 -48.28 9.89
CA PRO A 37 -33.37 -48.94 8.61
C PRO A 37 -34.80 -48.72 8.10
N ARG A 38 -35.75 -48.64 9.04
CA ARG A 38 -37.19 -48.49 8.76
C ARG A 38 -37.57 -47.06 8.34
N LEU A 39 -36.79 -46.07 8.79
CA LEU A 39 -36.95 -44.65 8.45
C LEU A 39 -36.25 -44.26 7.14
N LEU A 40 -35.36 -45.12 6.63
CA LEU A 40 -34.54 -44.81 5.47
C LEU A 40 -35.33 -44.60 4.17
N PRO A 41 -36.40 -45.36 3.86
CA PRO A 41 -37.21 -45.10 2.66
C PRO A 41 -37.73 -43.67 2.60
N ALA A 42 -38.14 -43.10 3.74
CA ALA A 42 -38.61 -41.71 3.86
C ALA A 42 -37.49 -40.68 3.62
N MET A 43 -36.23 -41.06 3.85
CA MET A 43 -35.04 -40.19 3.66
C MET A 43 -34.26 -40.51 2.38
N ARG A 44 -34.80 -41.32 1.46
CA ARG A 44 -34.04 -41.81 0.30
C ARG A 44 -33.51 -40.65 -0.55
N GLY A 45 -32.20 -40.63 -0.78
CA GLY A 45 -31.52 -39.59 -1.56
C GLY A 45 -31.13 -38.32 -0.78
N THR A 46 -31.70 -38.09 0.42
CA THR A 46 -31.38 -36.93 1.27
C THR A 46 -30.73 -37.33 2.60
N ALA A 47 -30.82 -38.60 3.03
CA ALA A 47 -30.29 -39.11 4.30
C ALA A 47 -28.84 -38.65 4.57
N LEU A 48 -27.94 -38.84 3.59
CA LEU A 48 -26.53 -38.45 3.72
C LEU A 48 -26.36 -36.93 3.85
N ARG A 49 -27.22 -36.13 3.20
CA ARG A 49 -27.25 -34.67 3.33
C ARG A 49 -27.58 -34.26 4.76
N HIS A 50 -28.62 -34.87 5.34
CA HIS A 50 -29.07 -34.58 6.69
C HIS A 50 -28.03 -35.01 7.71
N ALA A 51 -27.45 -36.21 7.53
CA ALA A 51 -26.35 -36.68 8.35
C ALA A 51 -25.17 -35.70 8.36
N CYS A 52 -24.78 -35.17 7.20
CA CYS A 52 -23.72 -34.17 7.09
C CYS A 52 -24.09 -32.82 7.72
N ASN A 53 -25.38 -32.44 7.75
CA ASN A 53 -25.82 -31.16 8.31
C ASN A 53 -26.01 -31.19 9.83
N LEU A 54 -26.37 -32.34 10.39
CA LEU A 54 -26.77 -32.51 11.79
C LEU A 54 -25.74 -33.29 12.64
N ASP A 55 -24.59 -33.62 12.06
CA ASP A 55 -23.52 -34.44 12.68
C ASP A 55 -24.01 -35.83 13.14
N LEU A 56 -24.73 -36.55 12.29
CA LEU A 56 -25.34 -37.87 12.59
C LEU A 56 -24.55 -39.01 11.95
N PRO A 57 -23.48 -39.53 12.58
CA PRO A 57 -22.63 -40.55 11.99
C PRO A 57 -23.32 -41.92 11.85
N ARG A 58 -24.39 -42.24 12.60
CA ARG A 58 -25.14 -43.49 12.40
C ARG A 58 -25.94 -43.40 11.09
N VAL A 59 -26.67 -42.31 10.90
CA VAL A 59 -27.44 -42.07 9.66
C VAL A 59 -26.54 -42.10 8.42
N ALA A 60 -25.32 -41.57 8.51
CA ALA A 60 -24.34 -41.65 7.42
C ALA A 60 -23.93 -43.10 7.09
N ARG A 61 -23.65 -43.95 8.10
CA ARG A 61 -23.30 -45.37 7.89
C ARG A 61 -24.42 -46.12 7.19
N TRP A 62 -25.65 -45.95 7.67
CA TRP A 62 -26.83 -46.60 7.11
C TRP A 62 -27.10 -46.16 5.67
N ALA A 63 -27.00 -44.86 5.38
CA ALA A 63 -27.14 -44.35 4.02
C ALA A 63 -26.15 -45.03 3.07
N VAL A 64 -24.88 -45.15 3.48
CA VAL A 64 -23.83 -45.78 2.67
C VAL A 64 -24.03 -47.28 2.50
N GLN A 65 -24.39 -48.00 3.58
CA GLN A 65 -24.74 -49.42 3.54
C GLN A 65 -25.91 -49.72 2.59
N SER A 66 -26.79 -48.74 2.39
CA SER A 66 -27.94 -48.83 1.49
C SER A 66 -27.63 -48.41 0.05
N GLY A 67 -26.34 -48.30 -0.29
CA GLY A 67 -25.86 -48.02 -1.64
C GLY A 67 -25.70 -46.53 -1.99
N VAL A 68 -25.87 -45.61 -1.03
CA VAL A 68 -25.56 -44.19 -1.27
C VAL A 68 -24.04 -44.01 -1.32
N ASN A 69 -23.54 -43.33 -2.35
CA ASN A 69 -22.11 -43.06 -2.47
C ASN A 69 -21.64 -42.16 -1.31
N PRO A 70 -20.68 -42.60 -0.47
CA PRO A 70 -20.19 -41.82 0.67
C PRO A 70 -19.52 -40.51 0.25
N SER A 71 -19.10 -40.35 -1.00
CA SER A 71 -18.33 -39.21 -1.50
C SER A 71 -19.21 -38.04 -1.92
N THR A 72 -20.46 -38.29 -2.34
CA THR A 72 -21.32 -37.26 -2.94
C THR A 72 -22.74 -37.27 -2.43
N VAL A 73 -23.31 -36.07 -2.33
CA VAL A 73 -24.72 -35.83 -2.01
C VAL A 73 -25.33 -34.96 -3.10
N SER A 74 -26.49 -35.36 -3.63
CA SER A 74 -27.27 -34.55 -4.56
C SER A 74 -28.02 -33.46 -3.80
N ILE A 75 -27.82 -32.20 -4.20
CA ILE A 75 -28.52 -31.04 -3.65
C ILE A 75 -29.38 -30.43 -4.77
N SER A 76 -30.70 -30.38 -4.56
CA SER A 76 -31.56 -29.53 -5.39
C SER A 76 -31.17 -28.08 -5.14
N LYS A 77 -30.69 -27.42 -6.20
CA LYS A 77 -30.56 -25.97 -6.18
C LYS A 77 -31.94 -25.43 -6.50
N THR A 78 -32.65 -24.97 -5.49
CA THR A 78 -33.75 -24.04 -5.75
C THR A 78 -33.16 -22.91 -6.59
N PRO A 79 -33.71 -22.64 -7.79
CA PRO A 79 -33.23 -21.54 -8.59
C PRO A 79 -33.28 -20.32 -7.67
N ARG A 80 -32.12 -19.72 -7.39
CA ARG A 80 -32.09 -18.42 -6.74
C ARG A 80 -32.90 -17.55 -7.70
N VAL A 81 -34.16 -17.27 -7.35
CA VAL A 81 -34.96 -16.23 -7.97
C VAL A 81 -34.11 -14.99 -7.73
N ARG A 82 -33.22 -14.69 -8.68
CA ARG A 82 -32.56 -13.41 -8.74
C ARG A 82 -33.77 -12.51 -8.87
N ARG A 83 -34.13 -11.85 -7.77
CA ARG A 83 -34.94 -10.64 -7.79
C ARG A 83 -34.13 -9.63 -8.59
N HIS A 84 -34.00 -9.86 -9.90
CA HIS A 84 -33.76 -8.79 -10.83
C HIS A 84 -34.96 -7.90 -10.60
N ARG A 85 -34.71 -6.78 -9.92
CA ARG A 85 -35.55 -5.59 -9.98
C ARG A 85 -35.62 -5.23 -11.47
N HIS A 86 -36.48 -5.91 -12.21
CA HIS A 86 -36.90 -5.44 -13.50
C HIS A 86 -37.92 -4.34 -13.20
N TYR A 87 -37.44 -3.12 -13.40
CA TYR A 87 -38.26 -2.04 -13.91
C TYR A 87 -39.22 -2.59 -14.95
N GLU A 88 -40.48 -2.27 -14.73
CA GLU A 88 -41.65 -2.63 -15.51
C GLU A 88 -41.44 -2.27 -16.98
N ALA A 89 -41.20 -3.28 -17.82
CA ALA A 89 -41.29 -3.14 -19.27
C ALA A 89 -41.85 -4.44 -19.87
N GLY A 90 -43.16 -4.62 -19.66
CA GLY A 90 -44.16 -5.18 -20.59
C GLY A 90 -43.93 -6.45 -21.42
N GLY A 91 -42.82 -7.18 -21.28
CA GLY A 91 -42.53 -8.37 -22.09
C GLY A 91 -42.97 -9.65 -21.40
N ALA A 92 -44.01 -10.31 -21.94
CA ALA A 92 -44.46 -11.64 -21.52
C ALA A 92 -43.40 -12.72 -21.81
N TYR A 93 -42.43 -12.88 -20.90
CA TYR A 93 -41.48 -14.00 -20.94
C TYR A 93 -42.13 -15.23 -20.30
N SER A 94 -42.48 -16.23 -21.12
CA SER A 94 -42.89 -17.54 -20.63
C SER A 94 -41.76 -18.18 -19.82
N PRO A 95 -41.95 -18.48 -18.52
CA PRO A 95 -40.96 -19.18 -17.72
C PRO A 95 -40.83 -20.59 -18.28
N SER A 96 -39.72 -20.88 -18.97
CA SER A 96 -39.40 -22.26 -19.32
C SER A 96 -39.32 -23.08 -18.02
N PRO A 97 -39.95 -24.27 -17.95
CA PRO A 97 -39.88 -25.17 -16.80
C PRO A 97 -38.42 -25.61 -16.65
N SER A 98 -37.68 -24.87 -15.84
CA SER A 98 -36.30 -25.16 -15.51
C SER A 98 -36.33 -26.32 -14.53
N GLY A 99 -36.27 -27.54 -15.08
CA GLY A 99 -36.19 -28.77 -14.29
C GLY A 99 -35.13 -28.63 -13.20
N ASP A 100 -35.48 -29.07 -12.00
CA ASP A 100 -34.66 -28.96 -10.79
C ASP A 100 -33.26 -29.52 -11.05
N ARG A 101 -32.29 -28.62 -11.23
CA ARG A 101 -30.92 -29.01 -11.57
C ARG A 101 -30.25 -29.53 -10.32
N LEU A 102 -30.30 -30.85 -10.12
CA LEU A 102 -29.56 -31.53 -9.07
C LEU A 102 -28.07 -31.28 -9.25
N VAL A 103 -27.44 -30.68 -8.25
CA VAL A 103 -25.99 -30.49 -8.21
C VAL A 103 -25.41 -31.41 -7.16
N SER A 104 -24.54 -32.31 -7.62
CA SER A 104 -23.75 -33.15 -6.73
C SER A 104 -22.74 -32.30 -5.95
N VAL A 105 -22.62 -32.52 -4.65
CA VAL A 105 -21.68 -31.83 -3.75
C VAL A 105 -20.95 -32.89 -2.92
N LEU A 106 -19.67 -32.66 -2.63
CA LEU A 106 -18.91 -33.57 -1.77
C LEU A 106 -19.52 -33.61 -0.37
N SER A 107 -19.79 -34.82 0.13
CA SER A 107 -20.26 -35.05 1.51
C SER A 107 -19.29 -34.47 2.54
N LEU A 108 -17.99 -34.69 2.34
CA LEU A 108 -16.92 -34.14 3.18
C LEU A 108 -16.93 -32.61 3.22
N HIS A 109 -17.21 -31.95 2.09
CA HIS A 109 -17.33 -30.49 2.07
C HIS A 109 -18.53 -30.04 2.91
N LEU A 110 -19.68 -30.71 2.76
CA LEU A 110 -20.88 -30.36 3.51
C LEU A 110 -20.68 -30.53 5.02
N ALA A 111 -20.07 -31.64 5.44
CA ALA A 111 -19.75 -31.89 6.85
C ALA A 111 -18.75 -30.86 7.40
N ALA A 112 -17.63 -30.61 6.70
CA ALA A 112 -16.62 -29.64 7.11
C ALA A 112 -17.21 -28.22 7.21
N LYS A 113 -17.96 -27.80 6.19
CA LYS A 113 -18.62 -26.48 6.16
C LYS A 113 -19.55 -26.25 7.36
N ARG A 114 -20.12 -27.32 7.92
CA ARG A 114 -21.03 -27.27 9.07
C ARG A 114 -20.32 -27.41 10.42
N GLY A 115 -19.02 -27.72 10.44
CA GLY A 115 -18.29 -27.98 11.68
C GLY A 115 -18.58 -29.37 12.27
N ASN A 116 -19.12 -30.29 11.48
CA ASN A 116 -19.57 -31.60 11.94
C ASN A 116 -18.44 -32.64 11.88
N ALA A 117 -17.59 -32.65 12.90
CA ALA A 117 -16.38 -33.48 12.98
C ALA A 117 -16.67 -34.99 13.02
N ARG A 118 -17.74 -35.42 13.70
CA ARG A 118 -18.02 -36.86 13.90
C ARG A 118 -18.47 -37.50 12.60
N VAL A 119 -19.39 -36.87 11.88
CA VAL A 119 -19.84 -37.35 10.58
C VAL A 119 -18.72 -37.23 9.54
N PHE A 120 -17.87 -36.20 9.59
CA PHE A 120 -16.69 -36.11 8.72
C PHE A 120 -15.75 -37.30 8.92
N ALA A 121 -15.37 -37.61 10.16
CA ALA A 121 -14.55 -38.78 10.46
C ALA A 121 -15.23 -40.11 10.07
N CYS A 122 -16.56 -40.19 10.25
CA CYS A 122 -17.36 -41.33 9.80
C CYS A 122 -17.30 -41.53 8.28
N LEU A 123 -17.46 -40.46 7.51
CA LEU A 123 -17.37 -40.49 6.05
C LEU A 123 -15.99 -40.97 5.57
N LEU A 124 -14.91 -40.54 6.24
CA LEU A 124 -13.56 -41.03 5.93
C LEU A 124 -13.44 -42.54 6.15
N ARG A 125 -13.96 -43.07 7.27
CA ARG A 125 -13.98 -44.52 7.56
C ARG A 125 -14.82 -45.31 6.57
N LEU A 126 -15.89 -44.70 6.06
CA LEU A 126 -16.77 -45.26 5.04
C LEU A 126 -16.16 -45.21 3.62
N GLY A 127 -14.91 -44.75 3.47
CA GLY A 127 -14.23 -44.69 2.19
C GLY A 127 -14.70 -43.54 1.29
N ALA A 128 -15.14 -42.41 1.87
CA ALA A 128 -15.39 -41.20 1.09
C ALA A 128 -14.09 -40.76 0.38
N ARG A 129 -14.20 -40.49 -0.92
CA ARG A 129 -13.08 -40.09 -1.79
C ARG A 129 -13.31 -38.70 -2.39
N VAL A 130 -12.25 -38.10 -2.91
CA VAL A 130 -12.27 -36.80 -3.58
C VAL A 130 -12.01 -36.92 -5.09
N ASP A 131 -11.31 -37.98 -5.52
CA ASP A 131 -10.94 -38.26 -6.92
C ASP A 131 -12.05 -38.95 -7.75
N GLY A 132 -12.90 -39.75 -7.11
CA GLY A 132 -13.96 -40.53 -7.79
C GLY A 132 -15.13 -39.70 -8.30
N CYS A 133 -15.18 -38.41 -8.00
CA CYS A 133 -16.20 -37.49 -8.47
C CYS A 133 -15.54 -36.58 -9.50
N LYS A 134 -16.23 -36.21 -10.59
CA LYS A 134 -15.74 -35.18 -11.54
C LYS A 134 -15.67 -33.82 -10.82
N LEU A 135 -14.66 -33.66 -9.98
CA LEU A 135 -14.54 -32.57 -9.04
C LEU A 135 -14.25 -31.31 -9.82
N THR A 136 -15.21 -30.40 -9.84
CA THR A 136 -14.95 -29.07 -10.39
C THR A 136 -13.93 -28.38 -9.51
N ALA A 137 -13.03 -27.57 -10.09
CA ALA A 137 -12.06 -26.78 -9.34
C ALA A 137 -12.73 -25.97 -8.20
N ARG A 138 -13.95 -25.48 -8.44
CA ARG A 138 -14.77 -24.77 -7.45
C ARG A 138 -15.17 -25.63 -6.26
N GLN A 139 -15.56 -26.89 -6.45
CA GLN A 139 -15.92 -27.80 -5.36
C GLN A 139 -14.68 -28.20 -4.55
N GLY A 140 -13.56 -28.49 -5.22
CA GLY A 140 -12.30 -28.78 -4.54
C GLY A 140 -11.82 -27.61 -3.68
N TRP A 141 -11.85 -26.39 -4.23
CA TRP A 141 -11.52 -25.18 -3.48
C TRP A 141 -12.47 -24.95 -2.30
N ALA A 142 -13.77 -25.19 -2.48
CA ALA A 142 -14.76 -25.07 -1.40
C ALA A 142 -14.52 -26.10 -0.27
N LEU A 143 -14.12 -27.33 -0.61
CA LEU A 143 -13.70 -28.35 0.35
C LEU A 143 -12.48 -27.87 1.14
N VAL A 144 -11.39 -27.53 0.43
CA VAL A 144 -10.12 -27.09 1.04
C VAL A 144 -10.34 -25.91 1.99
N ASN A 145 -11.11 -24.92 1.58
CA ASN A 145 -11.45 -23.79 2.43
C ASN A 145 -12.26 -24.16 3.67
N SER A 146 -13.15 -25.14 3.56
CA SER A 146 -13.95 -25.60 4.70
C SER A 146 -13.08 -26.36 5.69
N ILE A 147 -12.15 -27.18 5.20
CA ILE A 147 -11.19 -27.92 6.03
C ILE A 147 -10.22 -26.96 6.74
N CYS A 148 -9.87 -25.83 6.11
CA CYS A 148 -8.93 -24.83 6.64
C CYS A 148 -9.63 -23.61 7.26
N ALA A 149 -10.94 -23.64 7.51
CA ALA A 149 -11.63 -22.51 8.15
C ALA A 149 -11.39 -22.53 9.66
N PRO A 150 -11.07 -21.42 10.34
CA PRO A 150 -11.12 -21.35 11.81
C PRO A 150 -12.56 -21.54 12.32
N PRO A 151 -12.78 -22.16 13.48
CA PRO A 151 -11.82 -22.84 14.37
C PRO A 151 -11.49 -24.29 13.95
N GLN A 152 -11.85 -24.68 12.74
CA GLN A 152 -12.05 -26.06 12.31
C GLN A 152 -10.78 -26.77 11.79
N SER A 153 -9.60 -26.47 12.35
CA SER A 153 -8.35 -27.18 11.99
C SER A 153 -8.41 -28.69 12.22
N ASP A 154 -9.37 -29.14 13.02
CA ASP A 154 -9.66 -30.54 13.34
C ASP A 154 -10.03 -31.39 12.12
N PHE A 155 -10.40 -30.78 10.98
CA PHE A 155 -10.66 -31.53 9.75
C PHE A 155 -9.39 -31.86 8.97
N ALA A 156 -8.37 -31.00 9.02
CA ALA A 156 -7.18 -31.14 8.18
C ALA A 156 -6.36 -32.38 8.55
N PHE A 157 -6.21 -32.64 9.85
CA PHE A 157 -5.51 -33.81 10.34
C PHE A 157 -6.13 -35.14 9.86
N PRO A 158 -7.41 -35.45 10.16
CA PRO A 158 -8.04 -36.70 9.72
C PRO A 158 -8.14 -36.76 8.19
N PHE A 159 -8.35 -35.64 7.50
CA PHE A 159 -8.33 -35.60 6.03
C PHE A 159 -6.99 -36.06 5.46
N LEU A 160 -5.88 -35.54 5.99
CA LEU A 160 -4.54 -35.95 5.56
C LEU A 160 -4.18 -37.35 6.04
N GLN A 161 -4.62 -37.74 7.25
CA GLN A 161 -4.42 -39.08 7.81
C GLN A 161 -5.07 -40.16 6.96
N ALA A 162 -6.26 -39.90 6.42
CA ALA A 162 -6.97 -40.77 5.49
C ALA A 162 -6.33 -40.81 4.08
N GLY A 163 -5.23 -40.10 3.84
CA GLY A 163 -4.54 -40.09 2.55
C GLY A 163 -5.26 -39.29 1.46
N LEU A 164 -6.32 -38.54 1.78
CA LEU A 164 -7.09 -37.81 0.77
C LEU A 164 -6.34 -36.62 0.14
N GLY A 165 -5.26 -36.17 0.77
CA GLY A 165 -4.41 -35.12 0.21
C GLY A 165 -3.75 -35.52 -1.12
N SER A 166 -3.41 -36.80 -1.33
CA SER A 166 -2.83 -37.26 -2.60
C SER A 166 -3.85 -37.29 -3.75
N GLN A 167 -5.14 -37.35 -3.42
CA GLN A 167 -6.25 -37.31 -4.38
C GLN A 167 -6.54 -35.89 -4.91
N LEU A 168 -5.99 -34.85 -4.27
CA LEU A 168 -6.12 -33.48 -4.73
C LEU A 168 -5.24 -33.22 -5.95
N SER A 169 -5.72 -32.39 -6.88
CA SER A 169 -4.88 -31.84 -7.94
C SER A 169 -3.78 -30.94 -7.35
N PRO A 170 -2.65 -30.72 -8.05
CA PRO A 170 -1.55 -29.90 -7.54
C PRO A 170 -2.01 -28.53 -7.01
N GLY A 171 -2.79 -27.78 -7.82
CA GLY A 171 -3.31 -26.48 -7.39
C GLY A 171 -4.24 -26.53 -6.15
N LEU A 172 -4.93 -27.64 -5.89
CA LEU A 172 -5.72 -27.80 -4.66
C LEU A 172 -4.84 -28.17 -3.45
N ARG A 173 -3.70 -28.83 -3.65
CA ARG A 173 -2.69 -29.06 -2.59
C ARG A 173 -2.03 -27.75 -2.21
N ASP A 174 -1.76 -26.88 -3.18
CA ASP A 174 -1.20 -25.54 -2.94
C ASP A 174 -2.18 -24.67 -2.13
N GLU A 175 -3.47 -24.70 -2.48
CA GLU A 175 -4.51 -24.04 -1.71
C GLU A 175 -4.68 -24.64 -0.31
N LEU A 176 -4.49 -25.96 -0.16
CA LEU A 176 -4.51 -26.62 1.15
C LEU A 176 -3.33 -26.18 2.01
N LEU A 177 -2.13 -26.12 1.45
CA LEU A 177 -0.95 -25.57 2.10
C LEU A 177 -1.24 -24.15 2.58
N PHE A 178 -1.66 -23.26 1.68
CA PHE A 178 -1.95 -21.87 2.02
C PHE A 178 -3.05 -21.74 3.09
N GLY A 179 -4.10 -22.55 3.00
CA GLY A 179 -5.18 -22.62 3.98
C GLY A 179 -4.67 -22.92 5.39
N LEU A 180 -3.76 -23.89 5.52
CA LEU A 180 -3.12 -24.27 6.79
C LEU A 180 -2.22 -23.18 7.37
N LEU A 181 -1.47 -22.47 6.52
CA LEU A 181 -0.60 -21.37 6.95
C LEU A 181 -1.41 -20.18 7.46
N ARG A 182 -2.53 -19.88 6.79
CA ARG A 182 -3.41 -18.76 7.15
C ARG A 182 -4.02 -18.90 8.54
N THR A 183 -4.24 -20.13 9.01
CA THR A 183 -4.89 -20.40 10.30
C THR A 183 -3.91 -20.66 11.44
N GLY A 184 -2.59 -20.57 11.20
CA GLY A 184 -1.58 -20.82 12.23
C GLY A 184 -1.57 -22.28 12.70
N THR A 185 -1.68 -23.23 11.76
CA THR A 185 -1.70 -24.66 12.10
C THR A 185 -0.34 -25.24 12.49
N VAL A 186 -0.36 -26.43 13.08
CA VAL A 186 0.83 -27.16 13.54
C VAL A 186 1.73 -27.55 12.36
N GLY A 187 3.02 -27.26 12.47
CA GLY A 187 4.00 -27.47 11.39
C GLY A 187 4.09 -28.89 10.82
N TYR A 188 3.65 -29.94 11.54
CA TYR A 188 3.62 -31.30 10.99
C TYR A 188 2.58 -31.47 9.87
N LEU A 189 1.45 -30.73 9.91
CA LEU A 189 0.45 -30.74 8.83
C LEU A 189 1.04 -30.11 7.56
N VAL A 190 1.75 -29.00 7.74
CA VAL A 190 2.49 -28.33 6.67
C VAL A 190 3.54 -29.27 6.06
N ARG A 191 4.35 -29.96 6.88
CA ARG A 191 5.32 -30.98 6.41
C ARG A 191 4.64 -32.04 5.55
N ARG A 192 3.46 -32.51 5.98
CA ARG A 192 2.70 -33.54 5.28
C ARG A 192 2.16 -33.06 3.94
N VAL A 193 1.62 -31.84 3.86
CA VAL A 193 1.13 -31.27 2.60
C VAL A 193 2.28 -31.01 1.62
N LEU A 194 3.42 -30.52 2.11
CA LEU A 194 4.61 -30.36 1.27
C LEU A 194 5.15 -31.73 0.78
N ALA A 195 5.11 -32.78 1.61
CA ALA A 195 5.48 -34.13 1.20
C ALA A 195 4.52 -34.72 0.14
N LEU A 196 3.29 -34.20 0.05
CA LEU A 196 2.35 -34.52 -1.02
C LEU A 196 2.61 -33.72 -2.31
N GLY A 197 3.69 -32.95 -2.38
CA GLY A 197 4.07 -32.19 -3.57
C GLY A 197 3.32 -30.87 -3.74
N ALA A 198 2.83 -30.25 -2.65
CA ALA A 198 2.40 -28.85 -2.71
C ALA A 198 3.61 -27.95 -2.98
N ASP A 199 3.45 -26.97 -3.86
CA ASP A 199 4.50 -26.02 -4.22
C ASP A 199 4.67 -24.96 -3.11
N PRO A 200 5.85 -24.89 -2.45
CA PRO A 200 6.09 -23.88 -1.43
C PRO A 200 6.24 -22.46 -2.01
N ASN A 201 6.39 -22.31 -3.33
CA ASN A 201 6.48 -21.03 -4.04
C ASN A 201 5.18 -20.62 -4.75
N PHE A 202 4.09 -21.38 -4.58
CA PHE A 202 2.79 -21.05 -5.14
C PHE A 202 2.32 -19.64 -4.73
N LEU A 203 1.56 -18.99 -5.60
CA LEU A 203 1.00 -17.66 -5.34
C LEU A 203 -0.50 -17.69 -5.12
N HIS A 204 -0.92 -17.55 -3.85
CA HIS A 204 -2.32 -17.44 -3.50
C HIS A 204 -2.88 -16.06 -3.84
N ARG A 205 -3.99 -16.05 -4.58
CA ARG A 205 -4.72 -14.84 -4.99
C ARG A 205 -6.00 -14.68 -4.17
N ARG A 206 -5.93 -13.96 -3.04
CA ARG A 206 -7.10 -13.77 -2.14
C ARG A 206 -8.14 -12.80 -2.71
N ARG A 207 -7.69 -11.77 -3.43
CA ARG A 207 -8.49 -10.71 -4.08
C ARG A 207 -7.78 -10.28 -5.36
N LYS A 208 -8.44 -9.47 -6.21
CA LYS A 208 -7.87 -8.97 -7.49
C LYS A 208 -6.45 -8.38 -7.37
N TRP A 209 -6.06 -7.90 -6.19
CA TRP A 209 -4.82 -7.13 -5.98
C TRP A 209 -3.91 -7.63 -4.85
N LEU A 210 -4.30 -8.69 -4.14
CA LEU A 210 -3.52 -9.24 -3.03
C LEU A 210 -3.02 -10.62 -3.42
N THR A 211 -1.71 -10.72 -3.58
CA THR A 211 -0.99 -11.96 -3.87
C THR A 211 -0.10 -12.25 -2.68
N LEU A 212 -0.12 -13.49 -2.18
CA LEU A 212 0.67 -13.95 -1.04
C LEU A 212 1.38 -15.24 -1.44
N SER A 213 2.65 -15.38 -1.06
CA SER A 213 3.34 -16.67 -1.08
C SER A 213 3.14 -17.38 0.27
N PRO A 214 3.31 -18.71 0.34
CA PRO A 214 3.34 -19.47 1.59
C PRO A 214 4.24 -18.85 2.65
N LEU A 215 5.50 -18.56 2.32
CA LEU A 215 6.44 -18.00 3.30
C LEU A 215 6.03 -16.60 3.76
N ALA A 216 5.56 -15.75 2.85
CA ALA A 216 5.04 -14.45 3.22
C ALA A 216 3.78 -14.52 4.11
N ALA A 217 2.98 -15.60 4.01
CA ALA A 217 1.86 -15.84 4.90
C ALA A 217 2.26 -16.37 6.29
N THR A 218 3.47 -16.93 6.45
CA THR A 218 4.04 -17.37 7.75
C THR A 218 4.84 -16.29 8.47
N ALA A 219 5.61 -15.47 7.74
CA ALA A 219 5.72 -14.04 8.04
C ALA A 219 4.29 -13.47 8.13
N LEU A 220 3.97 -12.25 8.52
CA LEU A 220 2.58 -11.87 8.89
C LEU A 220 1.96 -12.65 10.08
N GLN A 221 2.10 -13.96 10.22
CA GLN A 221 1.62 -14.73 11.38
C GLN A 221 2.68 -14.86 12.48
N GLY A 222 3.96 -14.74 12.14
CA GLY A 222 5.06 -14.84 13.11
C GLY A 222 5.44 -16.29 13.45
N ASP A 223 5.10 -17.27 12.61
CA ASP A 223 5.44 -18.67 12.86
C ASP A 223 6.84 -19.02 12.33
N ALA A 224 7.85 -18.76 13.15
CA ALA A 224 9.25 -19.01 12.81
C ALA A 224 9.55 -20.49 12.49
N ILE A 225 8.85 -21.44 13.14
CA ILE A 225 9.06 -22.88 12.92
C ILE A 225 8.60 -23.26 11.51
N VAL A 226 7.42 -22.79 11.12
CA VAL A 226 6.88 -23.06 9.79
C VAL A 226 7.62 -22.27 8.71
N SER A 227 8.09 -21.05 9.00
CA SER A 227 8.97 -20.31 8.09
C SER A 227 10.26 -21.09 7.79
N ARG A 228 10.97 -21.59 8.82
CA ARG A 228 12.16 -22.43 8.63
C ARG A 228 11.87 -23.70 7.83
N LEU A 229 10.75 -24.37 8.12
CA LEU A 229 10.32 -25.51 7.34
C LEU A 229 10.14 -25.18 5.85
N LEU A 230 9.57 -24.03 5.52
CA LEU A 230 9.40 -23.61 4.13
C LEU A 230 10.74 -23.28 3.48
N LEU A 231 11.65 -22.63 4.21
CA LEU A 231 13.03 -22.37 3.76
C LEU A 231 13.78 -23.67 3.44
N ASP A 232 13.67 -24.69 4.30
CA ASP A 232 14.25 -26.02 4.08
C ASP A 232 13.73 -26.72 2.80
N ARG A 233 12.61 -26.24 2.24
CA ARG A 233 12.01 -26.73 0.99
C ARG A 233 12.30 -25.84 -0.22
N GLY A 234 13.26 -24.93 -0.12
CA GLY A 234 13.74 -24.13 -1.25
C GLY A 234 12.76 -23.02 -1.67
N VAL A 235 12.13 -22.34 -0.72
CA VAL A 235 11.35 -21.14 -1.04
C VAL A 235 12.26 -20.03 -1.58
N GLN A 236 11.77 -19.35 -2.61
CA GLN A 236 12.39 -18.17 -3.20
C GLN A 236 12.12 -16.94 -2.33
N MET A 237 13.18 -16.40 -1.72
CA MET A 237 13.10 -15.24 -0.81
C MET A 237 12.66 -13.95 -1.48
N ASN A 238 12.97 -13.80 -2.77
CA ASN A 238 12.57 -12.63 -3.57
C ASN A 238 11.21 -12.83 -4.25
N GLY A 239 10.54 -13.95 -3.97
CA GLY A 239 9.28 -14.34 -4.61
C GLY A 239 9.38 -14.53 -6.13
N PRO A 240 8.31 -15.00 -6.78
CA PRO A 240 8.22 -15.08 -8.23
C PRO A 240 8.02 -13.69 -8.82
N ARG A 241 8.70 -13.40 -9.94
CA ARG A 241 8.47 -12.17 -10.70
C ARG A 241 7.02 -12.12 -11.20
N LEU A 242 6.37 -10.97 -11.00
CA LEU A 242 5.00 -10.73 -11.47
C LEU A 242 4.99 -9.79 -12.67
N ASP A 243 4.33 -10.20 -13.76
CA ASP A 243 4.11 -9.37 -14.95
C ASP A 243 2.92 -8.40 -14.77
N ARG A 244 2.74 -7.90 -13.55
CA ARG A 244 1.67 -6.97 -13.20
C ARG A 244 2.03 -6.18 -11.96
N VAL A 245 1.52 -4.95 -11.91
CA VAL A 245 1.54 -4.14 -10.70
C VAL A 245 0.66 -4.78 -9.62
N VAL A 246 1.16 -4.82 -8.39
CA VAL A 246 0.41 -5.28 -7.20
C VAL A 246 0.05 -4.11 -6.30
N LYS A 247 -1.01 -4.23 -5.48
CA LYS A 247 -1.31 -3.19 -4.49
C LYS A 247 -0.37 -3.27 -3.30
N LEU A 248 -0.03 -4.48 -2.88
CA LEU A 248 0.91 -4.75 -1.81
C LEU A 248 1.83 -5.90 -2.28
N PRO A 249 3.15 -5.73 -2.25
CA PRO A 249 4.13 -6.73 -2.66
C PRO A 249 4.31 -7.86 -1.62
N LEU A 250 3.22 -8.26 -0.93
CA LEU A 250 3.25 -9.28 0.11
C LEU A 250 3.45 -10.71 -0.41
N HIS A 251 3.69 -10.89 -1.70
CA HIS A 251 4.15 -12.19 -2.22
C HIS A 251 5.65 -12.39 -1.93
N ILE A 252 6.37 -11.32 -1.60
CA ILE A 252 7.78 -11.32 -1.23
C ILE A 252 7.87 -11.33 0.30
N PRO A 253 8.47 -12.38 0.91
CA PRO A 253 8.59 -12.53 2.36
C PRO A 253 9.10 -11.29 3.09
N LEU A 254 10.18 -10.66 2.61
CA LEU A 254 10.79 -9.51 3.27
C LEU A 254 9.82 -8.32 3.37
N TYR A 255 9.03 -8.07 2.32
CA TYR A 255 7.96 -7.07 2.34
C TYR A 255 6.83 -7.42 3.31
N ALA A 256 6.49 -8.70 3.42
CA ALA A 256 5.46 -9.17 4.33
C ALA A 256 5.89 -9.04 5.80
N VAL A 257 7.15 -9.33 6.11
CA VAL A 257 7.75 -9.06 7.42
C VAL A 257 7.75 -7.56 7.71
N ALA A 258 8.28 -6.73 6.81
CA ALA A 258 8.27 -5.27 6.92
C ALA A 258 6.85 -4.72 7.18
N TYR A 259 5.85 -5.21 6.44
CA TYR A 259 4.45 -4.83 6.66
C TYR A 259 3.94 -5.20 8.05
N ALA A 260 4.22 -6.41 8.52
CA ALA A 260 3.80 -6.88 9.85
C ALA A 260 4.41 -6.00 10.95
N GLY A 261 5.72 -5.74 10.87
CA GLY A 261 6.43 -4.90 11.84
C GLY A 261 5.90 -3.48 11.94
N ALA A 262 5.49 -2.90 10.81
CA ALA A 262 4.92 -1.56 10.78
C ALA A 262 3.44 -1.52 11.24
N ALA A 263 2.69 -2.63 11.08
CA ALA A 263 1.24 -2.64 11.27
C ALA A 263 0.74 -3.33 12.55
N LYS A 264 1.52 -4.25 13.15
CA LYS A 264 1.06 -5.14 14.24
C LYS A 264 1.78 -4.98 15.56
N ASP A 265 2.71 -4.04 15.66
CA ASP A 265 3.45 -3.78 16.90
C ASP A 265 4.25 -5.00 17.41
N GLU A 266 4.76 -5.86 16.51
CA GLU A 266 5.43 -7.12 16.86
C GLU A 266 6.89 -6.90 17.35
N ALA A 267 7.28 -7.59 18.44
CA ALA A 267 8.59 -7.43 19.08
C ALA A 267 9.72 -8.22 18.38
N ASP A 268 9.39 -9.28 17.66
CA ASP A 268 10.33 -10.22 17.01
C ASP A 268 10.66 -9.85 15.55
N ILE A 269 10.33 -8.62 15.16
CA ILE A 269 10.43 -8.17 13.77
C ILE A 269 11.85 -8.21 13.24
N VAL A 270 12.84 -7.81 14.04
CA VAL A 270 14.26 -7.80 13.65
C VAL A 270 14.76 -9.22 13.39
N ASP A 271 14.40 -10.19 14.24
CA ASP A 271 14.79 -11.59 14.06
C ASP A 271 14.20 -12.19 12.79
N ARG A 272 12.97 -11.80 12.45
CA ARG A 272 12.29 -12.26 11.22
C ARG A 272 12.83 -11.60 9.97
N LEU A 273 13.21 -10.33 10.05
CA LEU A 273 13.92 -9.65 8.98
C LEU A 273 15.30 -10.31 8.76
N GLN A 274 16.02 -10.59 9.84
CA GLN A 274 17.31 -11.29 9.79
C GLN A 274 17.18 -12.68 9.19
N LEU A 275 16.17 -13.46 9.60
CA LEU A 275 15.87 -14.77 9.02
C LEU A 275 15.68 -14.69 7.49
N CYS A 276 15.07 -13.61 6.99
CA CYS A 276 14.90 -13.42 5.56
C CYS A 276 16.25 -13.13 4.86
N ILE A 277 17.08 -12.28 5.44
CA ILE A 277 18.41 -11.94 4.89
C ILE A 277 19.33 -13.16 4.91
N ASP A 278 19.37 -13.91 6.01
CA ASP A 278 20.17 -15.13 6.15
C ASP A 278 19.75 -16.20 5.13
N ALA A 279 18.48 -16.20 4.71
CA ALA A 279 17.95 -17.05 3.65
C ALA A 279 18.21 -16.52 2.23
N GLY A 280 18.93 -15.40 2.07
CA GLY A 280 19.28 -14.82 0.78
C GLY A 280 18.24 -13.85 0.21
N ALA A 281 17.38 -13.25 1.03
CA ALA A 281 16.54 -12.13 0.58
C ALA A 281 17.41 -10.92 0.21
N ASP A 282 17.09 -10.27 -0.90
CA ASP A 282 17.70 -9.01 -1.25
C ASP A 282 16.99 -7.87 -0.51
N VAL A 283 17.72 -7.18 0.37
CA VAL A 283 17.23 -6.03 1.15
C VAL A 283 16.76 -4.88 0.27
N ASN A 284 17.28 -4.79 -0.95
CA ASN A 284 16.97 -3.77 -1.95
C ASN A 284 16.02 -4.28 -3.04
N HIS A 285 15.41 -5.46 -2.85
CA HIS A 285 14.53 -6.05 -3.84
C HIS A 285 13.39 -5.10 -4.23
N ARG A 286 13.24 -4.84 -5.53
CA ARG A 286 12.28 -3.85 -6.02
C ARG A 286 10.97 -4.49 -6.46
N ALA A 287 9.86 -3.95 -5.99
CA ALA A 287 8.53 -4.39 -6.40
C ALA A 287 7.72 -3.24 -6.99
N ALA A 288 7.08 -3.49 -8.14
CA ALA A 288 6.16 -2.55 -8.77
C ALA A 288 4.82 -2.52 -8.02
N VAL A 289 4.50 -1.36 -7.43
CA VAL A 289 3.35 -1.18 -6.57
C VAL A 289 2.43 -0.07 -7.09
N ALA A 290 1.13 -0.38 -7.14
CA ALA A 290 0.10 0.55 -7.58
C ALA A 290 -0.11 1.59 -6.48
N ILE A 291 -0.07 2.86 -6.85
CA ILE A 291 -0.28 3.95 -5.90
C ILE A 291 -1.78 4.09 -5.68
N ARG A 292 -2.23 3.88 -4.45
CA ARG A 292 -3.62 4.13 -4.04
C ARG A 292 -3.63 4.82 -2.70
N GLY A 293 -4.24 5.99 -2.65
CA GLY A 293 -4.47 6.73 -1.42
C GLY A 293 -3.39 7.74 -1.05
N LEU A 294 -2.39 7.96 -1.90
CA LEU A 294 -1.60 9.20 -1.84
C LEU A 294 -2.41 10.28 -2.58
N PRO A 295 -2.74 11.42 -1.92
CA PRO A 295 -3.63 12.44 -2.47
C PRO A 295 -3.21 12.95 -3.86
N CYS A 296 -1.91 12.97 -4.11
CA CYS A 296 -1.29 13.54 -5.31
C CYS A 296 -1.24 12.60 -6.54
N TYR A 297 -1.72 11.34 -6.46
CA TYR A 297 -1.56 10.39 -7.57
C TYR A 297 -2.88 9.79 -8.08
N ARG A 298 -3.08 9.86 -9.40
CA ARG A 298 -4.19 9.24 -10.12
C ARG A 298 -4.04 7.71 -10.14
N HIS A 299 -5.16 6.99 -10.29
CA HIS A 299 -5.27 5.53 -10.19
C HIS A 299 -4.51 4.72 -11.25
N ASP A 300 -3.89 5.40 -12.21
CA ASP A 300 -3.08 4.91 -13.32
C ASP A 300 -1.57 4.99 -13.03
N HIS A 301 -1.13 5.41 -11.85
CA HIS A 301 0.31 5.50 -11.54
C HIS A 301 0.82 4.30 -10.72
N PHE A 302 2.06 3.91 -10.97
CA PHE A 302 2.79 2.95 -10.15
C PHE A 302 4.23 3.41 -9.91
N LEU A 303 4.82 2.89 -8.84
CA LEU A 303 6.23 3.13 -8.50
C LEU A 303 6.91 1.80 -8.17
N TYR A 304 8.23 1.78 -8.23
CA TYR A 304 9.01 0.71 -7.60
C TYR A 304 9.32 1.11 -6.17
N THR A 305 8.98 0.25 -5.23
CA THR A 305 9.35 0.43 -3.83
C THR A 305 10.46 -0.56 -3.45
N THR A 306 11.05 -0.36 -2.28
CA THR A 306 11.96 -1.28 -1.60
C THR A 306 11.31 -1.74 -0.28
N PRO A 307 11.78 -2.83 0.36
CA PRO A 307 11.28 -3.25 1.66
C PRO A 307 11.35 -2.13 2.71
N PHE A 308 12.40 -1.31 2.67
CA PHE A 308 12.60 -0.16 3.55
C PHE A 308 11.55 0.94 3.35
N LEU A 309 11.36 1.41 2.11
CA LEU A 309 10.33 2.41 1.80
C LEU A 309 8.93 1.87 2.09
N PHE A 310 8.70 0.59 1.81
CA PHE A 310 7.42 -0.05 2.08
C PHE A 310 7.15 -0.19 3.58
N TYR A 311 8.17 -0.46 4.40
CA TYR A 311 8.08 -0.44 5.86
C TYR A 311 7.57 0.92 6.35
N LEU A 312 8.24 2.02 5.95
CA LEU A 312 7.85 3.38 6.34
C LEU A 312 6.42 3.72 5.88
N ASN A 313 6.08 3.37 4.64
CA ASN A 313 4.72 3.57 4.12
C ASN A 313 3.67 2.69 4.82
N SER A 314 4.06 1.62 5.51
CA SER A 314 3.14 0.70 6.18
C SER A 314 2.81 1.09 7.63
N ILE A 315 3.51 2.06 8.21
CA ILE A 315 3.25 2.57 9.57
C ILE A 315 1.84 3.17 9.62
N LYS A 316 0.91 2.64 10.42
CA LYS A 316 -0.50 3.09 10.42
C LYS A 316 -0.81 4.18 11.42
N SER A 317 0.01 4.33 12.45
CA SER A 317 -0.14 5.32 13.51
C SER A 317 1.23 5.72 14.01
N TRP A 318 1.45 7.01 14.23
CA TRP A 318 2.68 7.51 14.85
C TRP A 318 2.50 7.67 16.35
N LYS A 319 2.79 6.60 17.08
CA LYS A 319 2.71 6.59 18.55
C LYS A 319 4.09 6.82 19.15
N PRO A 320 4.27 7.73 20.11
CA PRO A 320 5.57 7.99 20.73
C PRO A 320 6.24 6.73 21.28
N GLU A 321 5.46 5.78 21.81
CA GLU A 321 5.98 4.53 22.40
C GLU A 321 6.58 3.58 21.35
N ALA A 322 6.17 3.72 20.08
CA ALA A 322 6.68 2.91 18.97
C ALA A 322 7.96 3.49 18.33
N ALA A 323 8.36 4.71 18.72
CA ALA A 323 9.44 5.46 18.06
C ALA A 323 10.80 4.75 18.14
N SER A 324 11.19 4.31 19.34
CA SER A 324 12.45 3.60 19.57
C SER A 324 12.56 2.32 18.72
N ARG A 325 11.43 1.65 18.47
CA ARG A 325 11.41 0.52 17.56
C ARG A 325 11.56 0.95 16.10
N HIS A 326 10.86 2.00 15.67
CA HIS A 326 11.00 2.49 14.29
C HIS A 326 12.47 2.87 14.00
N GLU A 327 13.11 3.55 14.94
CA GLU A 327 14.55 3.84 14.93
C GLU A 327 15.39 2.56 14.82
N ALA A 328 15.16 1.57 15.69
CA ALA A 328 15.89 0.31 15.65
C ALA A 328 15.75 -0.42 14.31
N ILE A 329 14.56 -0.41 13.71
CA ILE A 329 14.31 -1.06 12.40
C ILE A 329 14.97 -0.27 11.27
N ILE A 330 14.95 1.06 11.31
CA ILE A 330 15.66 1.91 10.32
C ILE A 330 17.16 1.64 10.38
N HIS A 331 17.75 1.59 11.58
CA HIS A 331 19.15 1.22 11.74
C HIS A 331 19.44 -0.20 11.27
N TRP A 332 18.54 -1.16 11.53
CA TRP A 332 18.68 -2.52 11.01
C TRP A 332 18.71 -2.55 9.48
N PHE A 333 17.82 -1.82 8.80
CA PHE A 333 17.83 -1.72 7.33
C PHE A 333 19.14 -1.13 6.83
N LYS A 334 19.59 -0.02 7.41
CA LYS A 334 20.87 0.61 7.04
C LYS A 334 22.06 -0.34 7.24
N LYS A 335 22.12 -1.02 8.39
CA LYS A 335 23.19 -1.97 8.73
C LYS A 335 23.28 -3.13 7.75
N ASN A 336 22.13 -3.58 7.23
CA ASN A 336 22.05 -4.67 6.25
C ASN A 336 22.18 -4.21 4.79
N GLY A 337 22.60 -2.95 4.55
CA GLY A 337 22.88 -2.45 3.20
C GLY A 337 21.63 -1.99 2.43
N ALA A 338 20.53 -1.67 3.12
CA ALA A 338 19.39 -1.05 2.45
C ALA A 338 19.79 0.33 1.88
N SER A 339 19.50 0.51 0.59
CA SER A 339 19.63 1.81 -0.05
C SER A 339 18.57 2.74 0.50
N ILE A 340 19.03 3.81 1.13
CA ILE A 340 18.15 4.82 1.74
C ILE A 340 17.49 5.66 0.65
N LEU A 341 18.26 6.02 -0.38
CA LEU A 341 17.70 6.66 -1.57
C LEU A 341 17.28 5.59 -2.57
N PRO A 342 16.12 5.76 -3.22
CA PRO A 342 15.77 4.91 -4.33
C PRO A 342 16.71 5.18 -5.50
N GLU A 343 17.40 4.15 -5.99
CA GLU A 343 18.22 4.30 -7.19
C GLU A 343 17.31 4.39 -8.44
N PRO A 344 17.82 4.89 -9.58
CA PRO A 344 17.06 5.06 -10.81
C PRO A 344 16.27 3.82 -11.16
N VAL A 345 15.05 4.03 -11.65
CA VAL A 345 14.14 2.91 -11.91
C VAL A 345 14.62 2.12 -13.13
N PRO A 346 14.72 0.79 -13.07
CA PRO A 346 15.04 -0.03 -14.24
C PRO A 346 13.98 0.13 -15.33
N GLU A 347 14.39 -0.07 -16.58
CA GLU A 347 13.47 -0.08 -17.72
C GLU A 347 12.30 -1.05 -17.46
N VAL A 348 11.09 -0.54 -17.63
CA VAL A 348 9.87 -1.28 -17.32
C VAL A 348 9.61 -2.31 -18.41
N PRO A 349 9.33 -3.58 -18.04
CA PRO A 349 8.80 -4.54 -19.00
C PRO A 349 7.55 -3.99 -19.71
N THR A 350 7.53 -4.06 -21.04
CA THR A 350 6.40 -3.60 -21.87
C THR A 350 5.05 -4.15 -21.41
N SER A 351 5.02 -5.37 -20.85
CA SER A 351 3.83 -6.01 -20.30
C SER A 351 3.13 -5.22 -19.16
N ILE A 352 3.87 -4.38 -18.44
CA ILE A 352 3.31 -3.53 -17.36
C ILE A 352 2.76 -2.22 -17.93
N THR A 353 3.40 -1.65 -18.94
CA THR A 353 3.04 -0.35 -19.53
C THR A 353 1.85 -0.41 -20.49
N GLU A 354 1.57 -1.57 -21.09
CA GLU A 354 0.44 -1.80 -22.02
C GLU A 354 -0.94 -1.41 -21.46
N LYS A 355 -1.07 -1.20 -20.14
CA LYS A 355 -2.33 -0.78 -19.49
C LYS A 355 -2.45 0.73 -19.29
N GLY A 356 -1.63 1.52 -19.97
CA GLY A 356 -1.63 2.99 -19.87
C GLY A 356 -1.21 3.50 -18.50
N SER A 357 -0.56 2.67 -17.68
CA SER A 357 -0.11 3.07 -16.35
C SER A 357 1.21 3.81 -16.44
N LYS A 358 1.30 4.99 -15.81
CA LYS A 358 2.50 5.82 -15.79
C LYS A 358 3.38 5.44 -14.60
N GLN A 359 4.64 5.15 -14.87
CA GLN A 359 5.63 4.97 -13.83
C GLN A 359 6.01 6.34 -13.26
N ILE A 360 6.12 6.43 -11.93
CA ILE A 360 6.71 7.59 -11.27
C ILE A 360 8.00 7.22 -10.54
N ASN A 361 8.82 8.24 -10.27
CA ASN A 361 9.96 8.08 -9.38
C ASN A 361 9.47 7.80 -7.96
N PRO A 362 10.04 6.81 -7.26
CA PRO A 362 9.76 6.62 -5.84
C PRO A 362 10.15 7.85 -5.02
N PRO A 363 9.35 8.23 -4.01
CA PRO A 363 9.71 9.32 -3.11
C PRO A 363 10.91 8.94 -2.24
N SER A 364 11.63 9.95 -1.77
CA SER A 364 12.63 9.74 -0.72
C SER A 364 11.95 9.31 0.59
N PRO A 365 12.67 8.66 1.54
CA PRO A 365 12.10 8.31 2.85
C PRO A 365 11.48 9.49 3.60
N VAL A 366 12.14 10.65 3.56
CA VAL A 366 11.67 11.89 4.20
C VAL A 366 10.41 12.41 3.50
N GLN A 367 10.44 12.48 2.16
CA GLN A 367 9.29 12.90 1.35
C GLN A 367 8.08 11.98 1.58
N LEU A 368 8.31 10.66 1.64
CA LEU A 368 7.28 9.67 1.87
C LEU A 368 6.56 9.88 3.20
N LEU A 369 7.30 10.18 4.27
CA LEU A 369 6.72 10.44 5.58
C LEU A 369 5.98 11.78 5.62
N LEU A 370 6.55 12.84 5.06
CA LEU A 370 5.89 14.15 5.00
C LEU A 370 4.62 14.12 4.13
N ASP A 371 4.66 13.47 2.96
CA ASP A 371 3.49 13.30 2.07
C ASP A 371 2.34 12.54 2.74
N LYS A 372 2.68 11.62 3.64
CA LYS A 372 1.71 10.75 4.30
C LYS A 372 1.12 11.38 5.56
N TRP A 373 1.94 12.04 6.36
CA TRP A 373 1.56 12.51 7.69
C TRP A 373 1.34 14.02 7.77
N GLY A 374 1.79 14.78 6.78
CA GLY A 374 1.79 16.24 6.82
C GLY A 374 2.95 16.79 7.65
N VAL A 375 3.18 18.10 7.51
CA VAL A 375 4.23 18.82 8.25
C VAL A 375 3.82 19.04 9.70
N GLU A 376 2.52 19.06 9.98
CA GLU A 376 1.97 19.23 11.32
C GLU A 376 2.46 18.11 12.25
N GLN A 377 2.69 16.91 11.72
CA GLN A 377 3.23 15.78 12.46
C GLN A 377 4.66 16.04 12.98
N CYS A 378 5.42 16.98 12.39
CA CYS A 378 6.72 17.41 12.91
C CYS A 378 6.65 17.94 14.34
N ALA A 379 5.51 18.50 14.78
CA ALA A 379 5.33 18.92 16.17
C ALA A 379 5.40 17.74 17.17
N THR A 380 5.29 16.50 16.71
CA THR A 380 5.51 15.30 17.53
C THR A 380 7.01 14.98 17.60
N PRO A 381 7.67 15.07 18.78
CA PRO A 381 9.12 14.91 18.88
C PRO A 381 9.66 13.61 18.27
N SER A 382 9.00 12.48 18.55
CA SER A 382 9.40 11.19 18.00
C SER A 382 9.32 11.10 16.48
N PHE A 383 8.40 11.85 15.83
CA PHE A 383 8.33 11.89 14.37
C PHE A 383 9.48 12.71 13.81
N LEU A 384 9.72 13.88 14.39
CA LEU A 384 10.83 14.74 14.05
C LEU A 384 12.18 14.03 14.20
N ASP A 385 12.38 13.27 15.28
CA ASP A 385 13.61 12.53 15.52
C ASP A 385 13.86 11.46 14.44
N ILE A 386 12.80 10.77 13.98
CA ILE A 386 12.92 9.83 12.86
C ILE A 386 13.22 10.55 11.54
N LEU A 387 12.62 11.73 11.28
CA LEU A 387 12.97 12.50 10.09
C LEU A 387 14.44 12.94 10.11
N LYS A 388 14.94 13.44 11.24
CA LYS A 388 16.34 13.81 11.44
C LYS A 388 17.27 12.62 11.25
N LEU A 389 16.92 11.47 11.83
CA LEU A 389 17.63 10.22 11.62
C LEU A 389 17.71 9.89 10.12
N LEU A 390 16.58 9.92 9.41
CA LEU A 390 16.57 9.64 7.97
C LEU A 390 17.45 10.63 7.20
N ILE A 391 17.42 11.93 7.52
CA ILE A 391 18.31 12.94 6.92
C ILE A 391 19.78 12.56 7.14
N SER A 392 20.18 12.26 8.38
CA SER A 392 21.56 11.88 8.71
C SER A 392 22.02 10.61 7.97
N LEU A 393 21.09 9.73 7.61
CA LEU A 393 21.35 8.49 6.87
C LEU A 393 21.42 8.67 5.34
N GLY A 394 21.19 9.88 4.84
CA GLY A 394 21.12 10.17 3.40
C GLY A 394 19.70 10.11 2.83
N GLY A 395 18.67 10.36 3.64
CA GLY A 395 17.25 10.21 3.31
C GLY A 395 16.68 11.25 2.34
N LEU A 396 17.49 12.19 1.86
CA LEU A 396 17.10 13.23 0.93
C LEU A 396 17.96 13.16 -0.34
N PRO A 397 17.36 13.27 -1.54
CA PRO A 397 18.11 13.31 -2.78
C PRO A 397 18.86 14.66 -2.87
N PRO A 398 20.21 14.68 -2.90
CA PRO A 398 20.98 15.92 -2.82
C PRO A 398 20.63 16.94 -3.91
N GLN A 399 20.23 16.46 -5.09
CA GLN A 399 20.03 17.26 -6.31
C GLN A 399 18.62 17.85 -6.48
N ILE A 400 17.67 17.56 -5.56
CA ILE A 400 16.32 18.12 -5.63
C ILE A 400 15.77 18.45 -4.22
N THR A 401 16.65 18.55 -3.22
CA THR A 401 16.21 18.72 -1.82
C THR A 401 15.50 20.05 -1.64
N GLY A 402 15.96 21.14 -2.26
CA GLY A 402 15.31 22.44 -2.12
C GLY A 402 13.91 22.44 -2.75
N THR A 403 13.79 21.88 -3.96
CA THR A 403 12.50 21.73 -4.65
C THR A 403 11.53 20.85 -3.87
N LEU A 404 12.02 19.75 -3.28
CA LEU A 404 11.21 18.85 -2.45
C LEU A 404 10.69 19.57 -1.21
N LEU A 405 11.53 20.31 -0.49
CA LEU A 405 11.12 21.06 0.71
C LEU A 405 10.13 22.17 0.37
N ALA A 406 10.27 22.80 -0.80
CA ALA A 406 9.33 23.82 -1.29
C ALA A 406 7.90 23.28 -1.48
N LYS A 407 7.71 21.98 -1.67
CA LYS A 407 6.38 21.35 -1.78
C LYS A 407 5.53 21.51 -0.52
N TYR A 408 6.15 21.56 0.66
CA TYR A 408 5.47 21.40 1.95
C TYR A 408 5.02 22.71 2.62
N ASP A 409 5.10 23.82 1.91
CA ASP A 409 4.69 25.10 2.45
C ASP A 409 3.17 25.25 2.51
N PHE A 410 2.68 26.02 3.48
CA PHE A 410 1.26 26.26 3.70
C PHE A 410 0.84 27.62 3.15
N PRO A 411 -0.42 27.80 2.71
CA PRO A 411 -0.89 29.13 2.33
C PRO A 411 -0.65 30.12 3.46
N SER A 412 -0.17 31.32 3.15
CA SER A 412 0.15 32.38 4.13
C SER A 412 -1.00 32.76 5.08
N ASP A 413 -2.25 32.42 4.76
CA ASP A 413 -3.41 32.72 5.61
C ASP A 413 -3.65 31.66 6.71
N ALA A 414 -2.98 30.51 6.63
CA ALA A 414 -3.07 29.48 7.64
C ALA A 414 -2.09 29.78 8.77
N HIS A 415 -2.61 30.13 9.95
CA HIS A 415 -1.79 30.20 11.16
C HIS A 415 -1.30 28.79 11.51
N LEU A 416 -0.03 28.50 11.19
CA LEU A 416 0.65 27.33 11.68
C LEU A 416 0.92 27.47 13.19
N PRO A 417 0.68 26.43 14.01
CA PRO A 417 1.06 26.46 15.40
C PRO A 417 2.57 26.68 15.55
N ASP A 418 2.99 27.47 16.55
CA ASP A 418 4.41 27.74 16.82
C ASP A 418 5.22 26.45 17.02
N ALA A 419 4.59 25.41 17.57
CA ALA A 419 5.19 24.09 17.71
C ALA A 419 5.59 23.47 16.36
N VAL A 420 4.78 23.65 15.31
CA VAL A 420 5.07 23.17 13.96
C VAL A 420 6.21 23.98 13.34
N LEU A 421 6.18 25.32 13.48
CA LEU A 421 7.25 26.20 12.98
C LEU A 421 8.61 25.90 13.65
N SER A 422 8.61 25.72 14.97
CA SER A 422 9.79 25.36 15.75
C SER A 422 10.32 23.98 15.34
N ALA A 423 9.45 22.98 15.23
CA ALA A 423 9.84 21.65 14.78
C ALA A 423 10.38 21.64 13.34
N TRP A 424 9.76 22.39 12.43
CA TRP A 424 10.23 22.53 11.05
C TRP A 424 11.60 23.20 11.00
N THR A 425 11.79 24.31 11.72
CA THR A 425 13.10 24.97 11.83
C THR A 425 14.16 24.01 12.39
N SER A 426 13.78 23.19 13.38
CA SER A 426 14.64 22.14 13.93
C SER A 426 14.97 21.03 12.93
N LEU A 427 14.06 20.72 12.00
CA LEU A 427 14.33 19.80 10.89
C LEU A 427 15.31 20.41 9.89
N ILE A 428 15.09 21.65 9.46
CA ILE A 428 15.97 22.34 8.47
C ILE A 428 17.39 22.51 9.02
N THR A 429 17.52 22.86 10.30
CA THR A 429 18.83 22.97 10.97
C THR A 429 19.57 21.62 11.10
N SER A 430 18.90 20.49 10.87
CA SER A 430 19.54 19.17 10.83
C SER A 430 20.09 18.79 9.45
N LEU A 431 19.73 19.52 8.38
CA LEU A 431 20.21 19.25 7.02
C LEU A 431 21.74 19.19 6.86
N PRO A 432 22.56 19.97 7.59
CA PRO A 432 24.02 19.85 7.53
C PRO A 432 24.57 18.48 7.98
N GLN A 433 23.76 17.68 8.69
CA GLN A 433 24.12 16.31 9.08
C GLN A 433 24.02 15.32 7.91
N HIS A 434 23.40 15.73 6.80
CA HIS A 434 23.28 14.90 5.61
C HIS A 434 24.66 14.76 4.92
N PRO A 435 25.13 13.54 4.61
CA PRO A 435 26.54 13.29 4.25
C PRO A 435 26.98 13.90 2.93
N THR A 436 26.04 14.18 2.01
CA THR A 436 26.33 14.62 0.64
C THR A 436 25.49 15.83 0.21
N LEU A 437 24.85 16.53 1.15
CA LEU A 437 23.96 17.64 0.80
C LEU A 437 24.76 18.93 0.63
N ASP A 438 24.57 19.61 -0.50
CA ASP A 438 25.06 20.97 -0.69
C ASP A 438 23.99 21.96 -0.21
N LEU A 439 24.28 22.68 0.88
CA LEU A 439 23.35 23.65 1.47
C LEU A 439 23.12 24.86 0.55
N ASN A 440 24.10 25.22 -0.28
CA ASN A 440 23.97 26.34 -1.20
C ASN A 440 23.02 25.99 -2.34
N LEU A 441 23.20 24.81 -2.94
CA LEU A 441 22.27 24.28 -3.95
C LEU A 441 20.86 24.15 -3.37
N THR A 442 20.75 23.59 -2.16
CA THR A 442 19.46 23.39 -1.49
C THR A 442 18.73 24.72 -1.27
N LEU A 443 19.44 25.74 -0.80
CA LEU A 443 18.88 27.09 -0.61
C LEU A 443 18.46 27.70 -1.95
N TRP A 444 19.32 27.61 -2.96
CA TRP A 444 19.04 28.13 -4.30
C TRP A 444 17.77 27.48 -4.89
N GLU A 445 17.71 26.14 -4.90
CA GLU A 445 16.56 25.38 -5.41
C GLU A 445 15.28 25.72 -4.66
N TYR A 446 15.36 25.88 -3.34
CA TYR A 446 14.21 26.21 -2.51
C TYR A 446 13.65 27.59 -2.87
N ILE A 447 14.52 28.61 -2.93
CA ILE A 447 14.14 29.99 -3.27
C ILE A 447 13.52 30.04 -4.67
N VAL A 448 14.18 29.42 -5.65
CA VAL A 448 13.70 29.41 -7.04
C VAL A 448 12.37 28.69 -7.13
N ALA A 449 12.26 27.46 -6.63
CA ALA A 449 11.02 26.70 -6.67
C ALA A 449 9.86 27.44 -6.01
N LYS A 450 10.11 28.17 -4.91
CA LYS A 450 9.11 29.00 -4.25
C LYS A 450 8.72 30.22 -5.04
N GLY A 451 9.70 31.01 -5.46
CA GLY A 451 9.43 32.25 -6.15
C GLY A 451 8.79 32.03 -7.52
N THR A 452 9.08 30.91 -8.21
CA THR A 452 8.54 30.59 -9.54
C THR A 452 7.31 29.69 -9.53
N ALA A 453 6.86 29.18 -8.38
CA ALA A 453 5.66 28.36 -8.29
C ALA A 453 4.45 29.07 -8.93
N SER A 454 3.75 28.37 -9.83
CA SER A 454 2.52 28.86 -10.43
C SER A 454 1.32 28.45 -9.57
N SER A 455 0.21 29.19 -9.68
CA SER A 455 -1.03 28.82 -8.97
C SER A 455 -1.68 27.53 -9.48
N GLU A 456 -1.22 26.99 -10.62
CA GLU A 456 -1.72 25.74 -11.20
C GLU A 456 -1.08 24.50 -10.59
N THR A 457 0.14 24.65 -10.06
CA THR A 457 0.80 23.60 -9.28
C THR A 457 0.26 23.63 -7.84
N ASP A 458 0.03 22.46 -7.23
CA ASP A 458 -0.42 22.31 -5.82
C ASP A 458 0.50 23.02 -4.78
N SER A 459 1.60 23.65 -5.20
CA SER A 459 2.48 24.45 -4.37
C SER A 459 1.94 25.87 -4.18
N THR A 460 1.64 26.23 -2.93
CA THR A 460 1.37 27.63 -2.57
C THR A 460 2.64 28.48 -2.77
N PRO A 461 2.54 29.69 -3.35
CA PRO A 461 3.70 30.43 -3.86
C PRO A 461 4.72 30.74 -2.76
N ILE A 462 4.29 31.44 -1.71
CA ILE A 462 5.11 31.76 -0.54
C ILE A 462 4.22 31.64 0.69
N GLY A 463 4.62 30.78 1.62
CA GLY A 463 3.86 30.41 2.78
C GLY A 463 4.59 30.67 4.09
N ALA A 464 3.97 30.24 5.19
CA ALA A 464 4.49 30.44 6.54
C ALA A 464 5.82 29.71 6.81
N LEU A 465 6.18 28.68 6.03
CA LEU A 465 7.44 27.95 6.17
C LEU A 465 8.57 28.51 5.31
N SER A 466 8.27 29.34 4.30
CA SER A 466 9.27 29.92 3.39
C SER A 466 10.37 30.68 4.12
N TYR A 467 9.99 31.69 4.91
CA TYR A 467 10.95 32.55 5.59
C TYR A 467 11.78 31.80 6.65
N PRO A 468 11.17 30.98 7.55
CA PRO A 468 11.94 30.17 8.49
C PRO A 468 12.89 29.18 7.80
N THR A 469 12.52 28.61 6.66
CA THR A 469 13.39 27.68 5.91
C THR A 469 14.62 28.39 5.37
N ILE A 470 14.44 29.56 4.73
CA ILE A 470 15.55 30.36 4.22
C ILE A 470 16.46 30.80 5.37
N ASP A 471 15.89 31.33 6.46
CA ASP A 471 16.67 31.78 7.62
C ASP A 471 17.47 30.64 8.27
N ALA A 472 16.87 29.45 8.39
CA ALA A 472 17.53 28.28 8.96
C ALA A 472 18.68 27.78 8.06
N LEU A 473 18.52 27.79 6.74
CA LEU A 473 19.57 27.42 5.79
C LEU A 473 20.73 28.42 5.83
N LEU A 474 20.45 29.72 5.87
CA LEU A 474 21.46 30.77 6.01
C LEU A 474 22.22 30.64 7.34
N ALA A 475 21.50 30.41 8.44
CA ALA A 475 22.11 30.18 9.75
C ALA A 475 22.98 28.91 9.79
N ALA A 476 22.66 27.92 8.95
CA ALA A 476 23.46 26.71 8.76
C ALA A 476 24.68 26.92 7.84
N GLY A 477 24.88 28.12 7.30
CA GLY A 477 26.04 28.49 6.48
C GLY A 477 25.82 28.43 4.97
N ALA A 478 24.58 28.30 4.49
CA ALA A 478 24.29 28.45 3.07
C ALA A 478 24.55 29.89 2.59
N ASP A 479 25.09 30.03 1.38
CA ASP A 479 25.35 31.31 0.72
C ASP A 479 24.20 31.67 -0.21
N ILE A 480 23.48 32.75 0.12
CA ILE A 480 22.38 33.30 -0.69
C ILE A 480 22.83 33.84 -2.05
N ASN A 481 24.13 34.14 -2.19
CA ASN A 481 24.75 34.64 -3.42
C ASN A 481 25.51 33.56 -4.18
N TRP A 482 25.31 32.29 -3.81
CA TRP A 482 25.93 31.18 -4.49
C TRP A 482 25.54 31.13 -5.97
N LEU A 483 26.52 30.77 -6.79
CA LEU A 483 26.41 30.66 -8.24
C LEU A 483 26.49 29.18 -8.62
N PRO A 484 25.40 28.58 -9.17
CA PRO A 484 25.45 27.22 -9.68
C PRO A 484 26.52 27.10 -10.77
N PRO A 485 27.37 26.05 -10.73
CA PRO A 485 28.39 25.82 -11.74
C PRO A 485 27.76 25.49 -13.10
N ASP A 486 28.49 25.75 -14.17
CA ASP A 486 27.98 25.67 -15.55
C ASP A 486 27.56 24.25 -15.98
N ASP A 487 28.03 23.23 -15.28
CA ASP A 487 27.79 21.80 -15.54
C ASP A 487 26.59 21.22 -14.77
N MET A 488 25.91 22.03 -13.95
CA MET A 488 24.76 21.57 -13.18
C MET A 488 23.49 21.47 -14.02
N HIS A 489 23.09 20.23 -14.34
CA HIS A 489 21.76 19.76 -14.79
C HIS A 489 21.08 20.52 -15.95
N ASN A 490 20.47 19.78 -16.88
CA ASN A 490 19.91 20.29 -18.15
C ASN A 490 18.82 21.39 -18.06
N ASN A 491 18.38 21.79 -16.87
CA ASN A 491 17.35 22.81 -16.65
C ASN A 491 17.80 23.96 -15.72
N ILE A 492 19.01 23.93 -15.15
CA ILE A 492 19.51 25.04 -14.33
C ILE A 492 20.31 25.98 -15.21
N THR A 493 19.92 27.24 -15.20
CA THR A 493 20.62 28.35 -15.87
C THR A 493 21.91 28.67 -15.10
N ALA A 494 22.98 27.98 -15.51
CA ALA A 494 24.37 28.23 -15.15
C ALA A 494 24.69 29.70 -14.81
N GLY A 495 25.34 29.92 -13.66
CA GLY A 495 25.89 31.21 -13.26
C GLY A 495 24.88 32.26 -12.78
N ARG A 496 23.65 31.88 -12.41
CA ARG A 496 22.66 32.82 -11.83
C ARG A 496 22.47 32.59 -10.33
N THR A 497 22.55 33.65 -9.54
CA THR A 497 22.09 33.62 -8.13
C THR A 497 20.60 33.36 -8.08
N ALA A 498 20.08 32.91 -6.93
CA ALA A 498 18.64 32.69 -6.77
C ALA A 498 17.83 33.97 -7.06
N LEU A 499 18.35 35.14 -6.65
CA LEU A 499 17.72 36.43 -6.94
C LEU A 499 17.68 36.74 -8.45
N LEU A 500 18.79 36.52 -9.17
CA LEU A 500 18.84 36.69 -10.62
C LEU A 500 17.86 35.77 -11.34
N GLU A 501 17.77 34.52 -10.90
CA GLU A 501 16.87 33.54 -11.48
C GLU A 501 15.39 33.92 -11.25
N LEU A 502 15.04 34.41 -10.07
CA LEU A 502 13.70 34.93 -9.82
C LEU A 502 13.38 36.13 -10.71
N CYS A 503 14.29 37.09 -10.85
CA CYS A 503 14.09 38.24 -11.73
C CYS A 503 13.90 37.82 -13.21
N ALA A 504 14.67 36.83 -13.67
CA ALA A 504 14.52 36.26 -15.01
C ALA A 504 13.18 35.51 -15.18
N ALA A 505 12.80 34.67 -14.22
CA ALA A 505 11.54 33.94 -14.27
C ALA A 505 10.31 34.86 -14.22
N TYR A 506 10.38 35.96 -13.45
CA TYR A 506 9.33 36.98 -13.45
C TYR A 506 9.23 37.68 -14.79
N HIS A 507 10.38 37.93 -15.44
CA HIS A 507 10.38 38.44 -16.80
C HIS A 507 9.73 37.46 -17.80
N ASP A 508 10.04 36.16 -17.74
CA ASP A 508 9.57 35.16 -18.72
C ASP A 508 8.10 34.74 -18.54
N LEU A 509 7.62 34.59 -17.31
CA LEU A 509 6.25 34.15 -17.00
C LEU A 509 5.20 35.12 -17.56
N GLU A 510 5.52 36.41 -17.63
CA GLU A 510 4.62 37.42 -18.18
C GLU A 510 4.66 37.50 -19.71
N TYR A 511 5.68 36.95 -20.36
CA TYR A 511 5.78 36.91 -21.82
C TYR A 511 5.00 35.74 -22.42
N ASN A 512 5.12 34.54 -21.85
CA ASN A 512 4.57 33.31 -22.45
C ASN A 512 3.06 33.08 -22.18
N HIS A 513 2.50 33.63 -21.09
CA HIS A 513 1.08 33.43 -20.76
C HIS A 513 0.10 34.35 -21.51
N TRP A 514 0.59 35.31 -22.30
CA TRP A 514 -0.27 36.25 -23.05
C TRP A 514 -0.88 35.67 -24.34
N GLY A 515 -0.51 34.44 -24.74
CA GLY A 515 -1.05 33.77 -25.92
C GLY A 515 -2.45 33.14 -25.76
N SER A 516 -2.95 32.99 -24.52
CA SER A 516 -4.24 32.35 -24.23
C SER A 516 -5.07 33.22 -23.27
N TRP A 517 -5.94 34.05 -23.84
CA TRP A 517 -6.83 34.96 -23.11
C TRP A 517 -7.76 34.26 -22.09
N GLU A 518 -8.02 32.96 -22.24
CA GLU A 518 -8.89 32.19 -21.35
C GLU A 518 -8.23 31.82 -20.00
N HIS A 519 -6.90 31.71 -19.92
CA HIS A 519 -6.20 31.49 -18.63
C HIS A 519 -6.06 32.79 -17.81
N LEU A 520 -5.99 33.94 -18.47
CA LEU A 520 -5.85 35.26 -17.83
C LEU A 520 -7.04 35.65 -16.93
N ALA A 521 -8.27 35.26 -17.28
CA ALA A 521 -9.46 35.62 -16.52
C ALA A 521 -9.52 34.98 -15.12
N VAL A 522 -8.94 33.79 -14.94
CA VAL A 522 -8.82 33.12 -13.64
C VAL A 522 -7.66 33.74 -12.84
N HIS A 523 -6.56 34.07 -13.50
CA HIS A 523 -5.40 34.70 -12.85
C HIS A 523 -5.64 36.14 -12.41
N HIS A 524 -6.57 36.91 -12.98
CA HIS A 524 -6.79 38.29 -12.56
C HIS A 524 -7.32 38.45 -11.12
N ARG A 525 -7.98 37.45 -10.53
CA ARG A 525 -8.41 37.51 -9.12
C ARG A 525 -7.27 37.26 -8.14
N ASP A 526 -6.37 36.34 -8.45
CA ASP A 526 -5.28 35.92 -7.55
C ASP A 526 -3.91 36.54 -7.91
N GLY A 527 -3.77 37.10 -9.11
CA GLY A 527 -2.52 37.67 -9.62
C GLY A 527 -2.01 38.83 -8.76
N GLY A 528 -2.92 39.60 -8.17
CA GLY A 528 -2.55 40.64 -7.22
C GLY A 528 -1.89 40.09 -5.96
N ARG A 529 -2.40 38.98 -5.44
CA ARG A 529 -1.82 38.33 -4.27
C ARG A 529 -0.43 37.76 -4.57
N LEU A 530 -0.28 37.10 -5.72
CA LEU A 530 0.98 36.50 -6.14
C LEU A 530 2.09 37.54 -6.32
N ALA A 531 1.77 38.68 -6.94
CA ALA A 531 2.73 39.76 -7.15
C ALA A 531 3.20 40.39 -5.82
N VAL A 532 2.30 40.56 -4.85
CA VAL A 532 2.66 41.00 -3.49
C VAL A 532 3.61 40.01 -2.83
N GLN A 533 3.29 38.72 -2.87
CA GLN A 533 4.13 37.68 -2.26
C GLN A 533 5.53 37.65 -2.90
N ARG A 534 5.62 37.65 -4.24
CA ARG A 534 6.91 37.69 -4.95
C ARG A 534 7.74 38.92 -4.57
N LYS A 535 7.10 40.08 -4.43
CA LYS A 535 7.74 41.30 -3.94
C LYS A 535 8.27 41.13 -2.52
N GLU A 536 7.46 40.59 -1.61
CA GLU A 536 7.85 40.34 -0.22
C GLU A 536 9.03 39.37 -0.14
N LEU A 537 9.04 38.30 -0.94
CA LEU A 537 10.18 37.38 -1.01
C LEU A 537 11.44 38.09 -1.49
N VAL A 538 11.39 38.85 -2.59
CA VAL A 538 12.57 39.61 -3.07
C VAL A 538 13.07 40.58 -2.00
N GLN A 539 12.17 41.33 -1.34
CA GLN A 539 12.54 42.25 -0.26
C GLN A 539 13.18 41.51 0.92
N PHE A 540 12.63 40.36 1.27
CA PHE A 540 13.18 39.51 2.32
C PHE A 540 14.59 39.01 1.96
N LEU A 541 14.80 38.49 0.75
CA LEU A 541 16.11 38.03 0.28
C LEU A 541 17.16 39.15 0.33
N LEU A 542 16.80 40.36 -0.11
CA LEU A 542 17.67 41.54 -0.02
C LEU A 542 18.00 41.89 1.44
N GLY A 543 17.02 41.80 2.34
CA GLY A 543 17.21 41.99 3.78
C GLY A 543 18.12 40.95 4.43
N ARG A 544 18.28 39.77 3.80
CA ARG A 544 19.18 38.68 4.20
C ARG A 544 20.53 38.69 3.48
N GLY A 545 20.82 39.73 2.70
CA GLY A 545 22.13 39.90 2.06
C GLY A 545 22.24 39.32 0.65
N ALA A 546 21.12 39.00 0.00
CA ALA A 546 21.12 38.76 -1.45
C ALA A 546 21.64 40.02 -2.16
N ASP A 547 22.67 39.84 -2.98
CA ASP A 547 23.39 40.90 -3.66
C ASP A 547 22.78 41.16 -5.04
N PRO A 548 22.03 42.27 -5.23
CA PRO A 548 21.49 42.61 -6.54
C PRO A 548 22.54 43.07 -7.56
N GLY A 549 23.77 43.33 -7.10
CA GLY A 549 24.90 43.75 -7.93
C GLY A 549 25.66 42.59 -8.60
N VAL A 550 25.37 41.33 -8.25
CA VAL A 550 25.93 40.18 -8.95
C VAL A 550 25.47 40.22 -10.40
N ARG A 551 26.42 40.03 -11.33
CA ARG A 551 26.19 40.13 -12.76
C ARG A 551 26.16 38.76 -13.41
N TRP A 552 25.13 38.53 -14.23
CA TRP A 552 25.05 37.41 -15.14
C TRP A 552 24.95 37.94 -16.57
N GLN A 553 25.85 37.49 -17.46
CA GLN A 553 25.97 38.02 -18.82
C GLN A 553 26.10 39.56 -18.88
N GLY A 554 26.83 40.14 -17.91
CA GLY A 554 27.02 41.58 -17.79
C GLY A 554 25.84 42.36 -17.19
N LYS A 555 24.70 41.70 -16.92
CA LYS A 555 23.48 42.30 -16.39
C LYS A 555 23.28 42.00 -14.91
N THR A 556 22.83 42.99 -14.15
CA THR A 556 22.41 42.82 -12.74
C THR A 556 20.97 42.31 -12.64
N ALA A 557 20.53 41.92 -11.44
CA ALA A 557 19.13 41.49 -11.22
C ALA A 557 18.11 42.57 -11.62
N VAL A 558 18.45 43.85 -11.39
CA VAL A 558 17.63 45.00 -11.82
C VAL A 558 17.57 45.09 -13.34
N GLN A 559 18.71 44.96 -14.02
CA GLN A 559 18.77 45.08 -15.47
C GLN A 559 18.08 43.90 -16.17
N VAL A 560 18.23 42.68 -15.64
CA VAL A 560 17.49 41.50 -16.11
C VAL A 560 16.00 41.72 -15.99
N LEU A 561 15.55 42.31 -14.88
CA LEU A 561 14.16 42.68 -14.72
C LEU A 561 13.79 43.73 -15.78
N GLU A 562 14.43 44.92 -15.80
CA GLU A 562 14.17 46.10 -16.66
C GLU A 562 14.14 45.84 -18.17
N ASP A 563 15.09 45.03 -18.67
CA ASP A 563 15.28 44.77 -20.10
C ASP A 563 14.06 44.13 -20.77
N GLY A 564 13.16 43.55 -19.98
CA GLY A 564 11.98 42.89 -20.52
C GLY A 564 10.99 43.80 -21.24
N GLY A 565 11.05 45.12 -21.03
CA GLY A 565 10.26 46.08 -21.82
C GLY A 565 8.74 45.87 -21.82
N TRP A 566 8.17 45.08 -20.91
CA TRP A 566 6.76 44.69 -20.91
C TRP A 566 5.90 45.51 -19.92
N TRP A 567 6.50 46.31 -19.04
CA TRP A 567 5.81 47.22 -18.09
C TRP A 567 4.84 48.20 -18.76
N TRP A 568 5.01 48.50 -20.05
CA TRP A 568 4.11 49.40 -20.76
C TRP A 568 2.72 48.78 -20.95
N TRP A 569 2.60 47.45 -20.90
CA TRP A 569 1.38 46.68 -21.21
C TRP A 569 0.63 46.15 -19.98
N LEU A 570 1.27 46.17 -18.82
CA LEU A 570 0.69 45.76 -17.55
C LEU A 570 -0.53 46.60 -17.10
N SER A 571 -1.38 46.04 -16.24
CA SER A 571 -2.39 46.83 -15.52
C SER A 571 -1.71 47.93 -14.69
N SER A 572 -2.42 49.01 -14.37
CA SER A 572 -1.86 50.10 -13.54
C SER A 572 -1.35 49.60 -12.18
N TRP A 573 -1.91 48.50 -11.67
CA TRP A 573 -1.55 47.87 -10.41
C TRP A 573 -0.25 47.05 -10.52
N ASP A 574 -0.08 46.23 -11.56
CA ASP A 574 1.16 45.47 -11.77
C ASP A 574 2.35 46.40 -12.06
N LYS A 575 2.11 47.51 -12.80
CA LYS A 575 3.13 48.56 -12.99
C LYS A 575 3.56 49.18 -11.67
N LYS A 576 2.66 49.28 -10.68
CA LYS A 576 2.98 49.80 -9.35
C LYS A 576 3.87 48.81 -8.60
N VAL A 577 3.51 47.53 -8.58
CA VAL A 577 4.30 46.48 -7.90
C VAL A 577 5.69 46.35 -8.53
N GLY A 578 5.79 46.28 -9.86
CA GLY A 578 7.08 46.22 -10.56
C GLY A 578 7.96 47.43 -10.26
N ARG A 579 7.41 48.65 -10.29
CA ARG A 579 8.15 49.87 -9.92
C ARG A 579 8.58 49.89 -8.46
N GLU A 580 7.75 49.38 -7.54
CA GLU A 580 8.11 49.29 -6.12
C GLU A 580 9.21 48.24 -5.88
N LEU A 581 9.20 47.14 -6.63
CA LEU A 581 10.21 46.09 -6.57
C LEU A 581 11.55 46.61 -7.13
N LEU A 582 11.54 47.23 -8.30
CA LEU A 582 12.70 47.93 -8.88
C LEU A 582 13.23 49.03 -7.96
N GLY A 583 12.34 49.86 -7.40
CA GLY A 583 12.70 50.91 -6.46
C GLY A 583 13.35 50.37 -5.18
N GLY A 584 12.86 49.24 -4.66
CA GLY A 584 13.44 48.54 -3.52
C GLY A 584 14.84 48.02 -3.81
N ILE A 585 15.04 47.32 -4.94
CA ILE A 585 16.35 46.81 -5.32
C ILE A 585 17.34 47.96 -5.58
N ALA A 586 16.94 48.99 -6.33
CA ALA A 586 17.79 50.14 -6.64
C ALA A 586 18.19 50.93 -5.38
N LYS A 587 17.29 51.03 -4.39
CA LYS A 587 17.59 51.65 -3.09
C LYS A 587 18.69 50.87 -2.36
N MET A 588 18.55 49.54 -2.26
CA MET A 588 19.55 48.67 -1.62
C MET A 588 20.92 48.74 -2.32
N MET A 589 20.95 48.78 -3.67
CA MET A 589 22.20 48.98 -4.42
C MET A 589 22.89 50.30 -4.04
N LYS A 590 22.16 51.41 -3.98
CA LYS A 590 22.71 52.72 -3.57
C LYS A 590 23.21 52.73 -2.12
N GLU A 591 22.50 52.07 -1.21
CA GLU A 591 22.91 51.95 0.19
C GLU A 591 24.22 51.14 0.31
N ARG A 592 24.35 50.06 -0.45
CA ARG A 592 25.57 49.27 -0.52
C ARG A 592 26.75 50.03 -1.11
N GLU A 593 26.56 50.74 -2.22
CA GLU A 593 27.60 51.60 -2.79
C GLU A 593 28.10 52.64 -1.79
N ARG A 594 27.20 53.24 -1.00
CA ARG A 594 27.56 54.16 0.08
C ARG A 594 28.34 53.47 1.19
N ALA A 595 27.97 52.26 1.58
CA ALA A 595 28.70 51.47 2.57
C ALA A 595 30.12 51.13 2.10
N LEU A 596 30.27 50.62 0.87
CA LEU A 596 31.57 50.32 0.27
C LEU A 596 32.47 51.56 0.14
N ARG A 597 31.91 52.72 -0.21
CA ARG A 597 32.66 53.98 -0.24
C ARG A 597 33.16 54.39 1.15
N ARG A 598 32.36 54.17 2.20
CA ARG A 598 32.77 54.44 3.59
C ARG A 598 33.87 53.49 4.06
N GLU A 599 33.77 52.20 3.74
CA GLU A 599 34.82 51.24 4.07
C GLU A 599 36.13 51.50 3.32
N GLY A 600 36.05 51.85 2.03
CA GLY A 600 37.22 52.24 1.24
C GLY A 600 37.90 53.50 1.78
N ALA A 601 37.11 54.49 2.25
CA ALA A 601 37.63 55.70 2.87
C ALA A 601 38.20 55.50 4.29
N LEU A 602 37.89 54.38 4.96
CA LEU A 602 38.44 54.02 6.27
C LEU A 602 39.70 53.16 6.17
N ARG A 603 39.97 52.56 5.01
CA ARG A 603 41.17 51.72 4.76
C ARG A 603 42.30 52.47 4.06
N GLY A 604 42.01 53.60 3.41
CA GLY A 604 43.01 54.54 2.88
C GLY A 604 43.25 55.66 3.87
#